data_AF-A0A2N5UL13-F1
#
_entry.id   AF-A0A2N5UL13-F1
#
_cell.length_a   1.000
_cell.length_b   1.000
_cell.length_c   1.000
_cell.angle_alpha   90.00
_cell.angle_beta   90.00
_cell.angle_gamma   90.00
#
_symmetry.space_group_name_H-M   'P 1'
#
loop_
_entity.id
_entity.type
_entity.pdbx_description
1 polymer ?
#
loop_
_entity_poly.entity_id
_entity_poly.type
_entity_poly.pdbx_seq_one_letter_code
_entity_poly.pdbx_strand_id
1 'polypeptide(L)'
;MDVDVEPTPSTSLASTQKSQMEEEDLKIQKFVEAQNSKATQEMMLNPLGLAQKSQKELQKFISKKEVEEYTKGWNPWEEKRVLFPHTANKNKGKNMSSLSMNNRHYNNPQKWKKLANISSAITSFYNSLD
;
A
#
# COMPACT_ATOMS: atom_id res chain seq x y z
N MET A 1 -12.34 -57.73 -3.71
CA MET A 1 -12.50 -56.50 -4.50
C MET A 1 -12.16 -55.37 -3.55
N ASP A 2 -10.87 -55.21 -3.30
CA ASP A 2 -10.34 -54.13 -2.47
C ASP A 2 -10.63 -52.83 -3.22
N VAL A 3 -11.53 -52.03 -2.67
CA VAL A 3 -11.87 -50.73 -3.21
C VAL A 3 -10.75 -49.80 -2.77
N ASP A 4 -9.75 -49.62 -3.62
CA ASP A 4 -8.78 -48.55 -3.51
C ASP A 4 -9.54 -47.22 -3.48
N VAL A 5 -9.79 -46.72 -2.26
CA VAL A 5 -10.24 -45.35 -2.03
C VAL A 5 -9.02 -44.48 -2.24
N GLU A 6 -8.86 -43.99 -3.47
CA GLU A 6 -7.94 -42.88 -3.72
C GLU A 6 -8.26 -41.72 -2.77
N PRO A 7 -7.27 -41.15 -2.06
CA PRO A 7 -7.48 -39.92 -1.34
C PRO A 7 -7.64 -38.80 -2.36
N THR A 8 -8.89 -38.42 -2.64
CA THR A 8 -9.21 -37.27 -3.48
C THR A 8 -8.41 -36.03 -3.03
N PRO A 9 -7.82 -35.24 -3.94
CA PRO A 9 -6.99 -34.07 -3.61
C PRO A 9 -7.74 -32.96 -2.86
N SER A 10 -9.07 -33.06 -2.75
CA SER A 10 -9.95 -32.11 -2.05
C SER A 10 -9.71 -32.02 -0.54
N THR A 11 -9.22 -33.09 0.10
CA THR A 11 -8.99 -33.09 1.56
C THR A 11 -7.71 -32.33 1.95
N SER A 12 -6.69 -32.31 1.08
CA SER A 12 -5.40 -31.65 1.38
C SER A 12 -5.49 -30.12 1.35
N LEU A 13 -6.33 -29.57 0.46
CA LEU A 13 -6.58 -28.12 0.38
C LEU A 13 -7.36 -27.63 1.61
N ALA A 14 -8.40 -28.36 2.01
CA ALA A 14 -9.19 -28.05 3.20
C ALA A 14 -8.39 -28.21 4.49
N SER A 15 -7.54 -29.24 4.62
CA SER A 15 -6.69 -29.43 5.80
C SER A 15 -5.61 -28.34 5.91
N THR A 16 -5.04 -27.91 4.79
CA THR A 16 -4.05 -26.82 4.77
C THR A 16 -4.72 -25.49 5.12
N GLN A 17 -5.87 -25.19 4.51
CA GLN A 17 -6.65 -23.99 4.83
C GLN A 17 -7.09 -23.96 6.29
N LYS A 18 -7.50 -25.10 6.86
CA LYS A 18 -7.93 -25.22 8.26
C LYS A 18 -6.79 -24.95 9.24
N SER A 19 -5.59 -25.47 8.98
CA SER A 19 -4.41 -25.16 9.81
C SER A 19 -3.98 -23.70 9.70
N GLN A 20 -4.10 -23.07 8.51
CA GLN A 20 -3.82 -21.63 8.37
C GLN A 20 -4.86 -20.77 9.09
N MET A 21 -6.11 -21.24 9.18
CA MET A 21 -7.20 -20.57 9.88
C MET A 21 -6.99 -20.57 11.40
N GLU A 22 -6.63 -21.74 11.97
CA GLU A 22 -6.32 -21.87 13.40
C GLU A 22 -5.10 -21.00 13.80
N GLU A 23 -4.12 -20.85 12.91
CA GLU A 23 -2.97 -19.96 13.14
C GLU A 23 -3.36 -18.47 13.16
N GLU A 24 -4.31 -18.06 12.32
CA GLU A 24 -4.84 -16.70 12.31
C GLU A 24 -5.65 -16.39 13.56
N ASP A 25 -6.48 -17.32 14.04
CA ASP A 25 -7.24 -17.16 15.28
C ASP A 25 -6.30 -16.91 16.48
N LEU A 26 -5.19 -17.65 16.56
CA LEU A 26 -4.15 -17.44 17.57
C LEU A 26 -3.47 -16.07 17.46
N LYS A 27 -3.27 -15.55 16.25
CA LYS A 27 -2.66 -14.21 16.03
C LYS A 27 -3.63 -13.08 16.39
N ILE A 28 -4.91 -13.24 16.06
CA ILE A 28 -5.97 -12.29 16.46
C ILE A 28 -6.09 -12.26 17.98
N GLN A 29 -6.09 -13.42 18.64
CA GLN A 29 -6.14 -13.51 20.09
C GLN A 29 -4.96 -12.78 20.77
N LYS A 30 -3.73 -13.01 20.29
CA LYS A 30 -2.54 -12.30 20.79
C LYS A 30 -2.62 -10.78 20.59
N PHE A 31 -3.23 -10.33 19.49
CA PHE A 31 -3.44 -8.90 19.26
C PHE A 31 -4.46 -8.29 20.25
N VAL A 32 -5.56 -8.99 20.50
CA VAL A 32 -6.58 -8.57 21.48
C VAL A 32 -6.00 -8.52 22.90
N GLU A 33 -5.16 -9.48 23.27
CA GLU A 33 -4.43 -9.46 24.55
C GLU A 33 -3.43 -8.30 24.65
N ALA A 34 -2.71 -7.99 23.56
CA ALA A 34 -1.82 -6.83 23.47
C ALA A 34 -2.60 -5.50 23.60
N GLN A 35 -3.82 -5.43 23.08
CA GLN A 35 -4.70 -4.28 23.20
C GLN A 35 -5.19 -4.09 24.65
N ASN A 36 -5.65 -5.16 25.29
CA ASN A 36 -6.14 -5.13 26.67
C ASN A 36 -5.03 -4.83 27.70
N SER A 37 -3.79 -5.20 27.41
CA SER A 37 -2.64 -4.94 28.28
C SER A 37 -2.07 -3.51 28.19
N LYS A 38 -2.70 -2.61 27.41
CA LYS A 38 -2.17 -1.26 27.12
C LYS A 38 -0.69 -1.30 26.68
N ALA A 39 -0.31 -2.32 25.91
CA ALA A 39 1.04 -2.43 25.38
C ALA A 39 1.38 -1.18 24.54
N THR A 40 2.63 -0.72 24.60
CA THR A 40 3.11 0.43 23.83
C THR A 40 2.77 0.24 22.35
N GLN A 41 2.35 1.31 21.65
CA GLN A 41 2.01 1.28 20.21
C GLN A 41 3.05 0.52 19.37
N GLU A 42 4.34 0.62 19.70
CA GLU A 42 5.42 -0.12 19.03
C GLU A 42 5.32 -1.65 19.19
N MET A 43 4.92 -2.13 20.37
CA MET A 43 4.70 -3.56 20.61
C MET A 43 3.48 -4.10 19.85
N MET A 44 2.50 -3.24 19.55
CA MET A 44 1.31 -3.61 18.77
C MET A 44 1.56 -3.66 17.26
N LEU A 45 2.62 -3.00 16.75
CA LEU A 45 2.95 -3.00 15.32
C LEU A 45 3.35 -4.37 14.78
N ASN A 46 4.11 -5.15 15.56
CA ASN A 46 4.54 -6.48 15.17
C ASN A 46 3.37 -7.47 14.98
N PRO A 47 2.47 -7.69 15.96
CA PRO A 47 1.33 -8.58 15.79
C PRO A 47 0.37 -8.09 14.71
N LEU A 48 0.17 -6.78 14.60
CA LEU A 48 -0.67 -6.19 13.56
C LEU A 48 -0.10 -6.41 12.15
N GLY A 49 1.21 -6.25 11.98
CA GLY A 49 1.89 -6.52 10.70
C GLY A 49 1.85 -8.00 10.33
N LEU A 50 1.90 -8.91 11.31
CA LEU A 50 1.75 -10.35 11.09
C LEU A 50 0.32 -10.69 10.66
N ALA A 51 -0.70 -10.18 11.36
CA ALA A 51 -2.11 -10.37 10.99
C ALA A 51 -2.42 -9.80 9.59
N GLN A 52 -1.84 -8.66 9.22
CA GLN A 52 -2.00 -8.09 7.87
C GLN A 52 -1.40 -8.98 6.77
N LYS A 53 -0.23 -9.58 7.01
CA LYS A 53 0.38 -10.54 6.07
C LYS A 53 -0.45 -11.82 6.01
N SER A 54 -0.87 -12.32 7.17
CA SER A 54 -1.81 -13.42 7.39
C SER A 54 -3.02 -13.35 6.46
N GLN A 55 -3.78 -12.28 6.66
CA GLN A 55 -5.00 -12.02 5.91
C GLN A 55 -4.76 -11.81 4.41
N LYS A 56 -3.66 -11.16 4.02
CA LYS A 56 -3.31 -10.97 2.60
C LYS A 56 -2.96 -12.29 1.91
N GLU A 57 -2.36 -13.22 2.63
CA GLU A 57 -2.05 -14.55 2.12
C GLU A 57 -3.32 -15.39 1.97
N LEU A 58 -4.20 -15.38 2.98
CA LEU A 58 -5.51 -16.03 2.89
C LEU A 58 -6.36 -15.47 1.74
N GLN A 59 -6.32 -14.16 1.50
CA GLN A 59 -7.04 -13.52 0.39
C GLN A 59 -6.56 -13.98 -1.00
N LYS A 60 -5.40 -14.64 -1.12
CA LYS A 60 -4.98 -15.27 -2.39
C LYS A 60 -5.74 -16.56 -2.68
N PHE A 61 -6.23 -17.23 -1.64
CA PHE A 61 -6.85 -18.55 -1.72
C PHE A 61 -8.36 -18.53 -1.49
N ILE A 62 -8.87 -17.49 -0.82
CA ILE A 62 -10.26 -17.37 -0.37
C ILE A 62 -10.81 -16.00 -0.79
N SER A 63 -12.11 -15.93 -1.10
CA SER A 63 -12.75 -14.68 -1.51
C SER A 63 -12.87 -13.70 -0.32
N LYS A 64 -12.93 -12.39 -0.60
CA LYS A 64 -12.98 -11.36 0.47
C LYS A 64 -14.19 -11.53 1.40
N LYS A 65 -15.32 -11.98 0.88
CA LYS A 65 -16.55 -12.20 1.65
C LYS A 65 -16.38 -13.30 2.69
N GLU A 66 -15.75 -14.41 2.30
CA GLU A 66 -15.45 -15.51 3.21
C GLU A 66 -14.42 -15.08 4.26
N VAL A 67 -13.39 -14.32 3.88
CA VAL A 67 -12.41 -13.76 4.83
C VAL A 67 -13.07 -12.85 5.88
N GLU A 68 -14.04 -12.02 5.49
CA GLU A 68 -14.81 -11.16 6.41
C GLU A 68 -15.69 -11.98 7.38
N GLU A 69 -16.25 -13.07 6.89
CA GLU A 69 -17.03 -14.02 7.69
C GLU A 69 -16.14 -14.76 8.70
N TYR A 70 -14.95 -15.20 8.27
CA TYR A 70 -13.95 -15.85 9.13
C TYR A 70 -13.38 -14.91 10.21
N THR A 71 -13.07 -13.67 9.84
CA THR A 71 -12.56 -12.67 10.78
C THR A 71 -13.64 -12.07 11.68
N LYS A 72 -14.91 -12.51 11.56
CA LYS A 72 -16.06 -12.00 12.33
C LYS A 72 -16.14 -10.46 12.31
N GLY A 73 -15.82 -9.86 11.16
CA GLY A 73 -15.79 -8.40 11.00
C GLY A 73 -14.55 -7.70 11.55
N TRP A 74 -13.54 -8.42 12.04
CA TRP A 74 -12.27 -7.82 12.46
C TRP A 74 -11.39 -7.49 11.26
N ASN A 75 -11.08 -6.19 11.09
CA ASN A 75 -10.23 -5.71 10.00
C ASN A 75 -8.94 -5.08 10.55
N PRO A 76 -7.76 -5.74 10.38
CA PRO A 76 -6.48 -5.24 10.89
C PRO A 76 -6.05 -3.91 10.22
N TRP A 77 -6.64 -3.52 9.10
CA TRP A 77 -6.38 -2.23 8.47
C TRP A 77 -7.15 -1.10 9.15
N GLU A 78 -8.40 -1.34 9.54
CA GLU A 78 -9.21 -0.38 10.29
C GLU A 78 -8.65 -0.20 11.70
N GLU A 79 -8.26 -1.30 12.37
CA GLU A 79 -7.66 -1.27 13.70
C GLU A 79 -6.34 -0.49 13.71
N LYS A 80 -5.50 -0.69 12.68
CA LYS A 80 -4.30 0.12 12.47
C LYS A 80 -4.61 1.60 12.31
N ARG A 81 -5.71 1.93 11.64
CA ARG A 81 -6.12 3.32 11.39
C ARG A 81 -6.62 4.01 12.66
N VAL A 82 -7.28 3.26 13.54
CA VAL A 82 -7.72 3.73 14.86
C VAL A 82 -6.52 3.90 15.80
N LEU A 83 -5.60 2.93 15.82
CA LEU A 83 -4.42 2.96 16.67
C LEU A 83 -3.38 3.99 16.21
N PHE A 84 -3.20 4.17 14.90
CA PHE A 84 -2.27 5.11 14.30
C PHE A 84 -3.06 6.12 13.45
N PRO A 85 -3.74 7.08 14.09
CA PRO A 85 -4.41 8.13 13.34
C PRO A 85 -3.35 8.84 12.50
N HIS A 86 -3.58 8.88 11.19
CA HIS A 86 -2.71 9.64 10.30
C HIS A 86 -2.78 11.09 10.79
N THR A 87 -1.67 11.60 11.34
CA THR A 87 -1.49 13.03 11.58
C THR A 87 -1.31 13.68 10.21
N ALA A 88 -2.39 13.66 9.41
CA ALA A 88 -2.50 14.49 8.24
C ALA A 88 -2.34 15.92 8.78
N ASN A 89 -1.14 16.46 8.62
CA ASN A 89 -0.84 17.85 8.90
C ASN A 89 -1.86 18.66 8.08
N LYS A 90 -2.97 19.06 8.71
CA LYS A 90 -4.04 19.84 8.07
C LYS A 90 -3.53 21.17 7.50
N ASN A 91 -2.28 21.53 7.81
CA ASN A 91 -1.61 22.77 7.40
C ASN A 91 -0.48 22.59 6.37
N LYS A 92 -0.22 21.40 5.82
CA LYS A 92 0.67 21.29 4.65
C LYS A 92 -0.18 21.13 3.41
N GLY A 93 -0.52 22.27 2.81
CA GLY A 93 -1.10 22.34 1.47
C GLY A 93 -0.34 21.38 0.55
N LYS A 94 -1.10 20.61 -0.24
CA LYS A 94 -0.63 19.60 -1.21
C LYS A 94 0.81 19.89 -1.64
N ASN A 95 1.77 19.10 -1.17
CA ASN A 95 3.15 19.21 -1.64
C ASN A 95 3.10 19.16 -3.16
N MET A 96 3.40 20.28 -3.82
CA MET A 96 3.40 20.33 -5.28
C MET A 96 4.30 19.21 -5.80
N SER A 97 3.83 18.46 -6.79
CA SER A 97 4.64 17.42 -7.44
C SER A 97 5.98 18.01 -7.89
N SER A 98 7.06 17.21 -7.83
CA SER A 98 8.39 17.64 -8.29
C SER A 98 8.38 18.18 -9.73
N LEU A 99 7.47 17.69 -10.57
CA LEU A 99 7.21 18.22 -11.91
C LEU A 99 6.79 19.70 -11.92
N SER A 100 6.01 20.15 -10.95
CA SER A 100 5.60 21.55 -10.84
C SER A 100 6.77 22.48 -10.54
N MET A 101 7.75 22.03 -9.74
CA MET A 101 8.92 22.85 -9.43
C MET A 101 9.78 23.14 -10.67
N ASN A 102 9.82 22.22 -11.63
CA ASN A 102 10.58 22.40 -12.87
C ASN A 102 9.97 23.44 -13.83
N ASN A 103 8.66 23.70 -13.74
CA ASN A 103 8.02 24.72 -14.58
C ASN A 103 8.41 26.16 -14.21
N ARG A 104 9.05 26.38 -13.05
CA ARG A 104 9.63 27.69 -12.71
C ARG A 104 10.82 28.07 -13.60
N HIS A 105 11.45 27.10 -14.29
CA HIS A 105 12.56 27.40 -15.18
C HIS A 105 12.13 28.05 -16.51
N TYR A 106 10.88 27.82 -16.93
CA TYR A 106 10.30 28.43 -18.13
C TYR A 106 9.71 29.82 -17.87
N ASN A 107 9.45 30.20 -16.62
CA ASN A 107 8.89 31.52 -16.29
C ASN A 107 9.97 32.58 -16.00
N ASN A 108 11.18 32.44 -16.57
CA ASN A 108 12.26 33.42 -16.41
C ASN A 108 12.37 34.31 -17.66
N PRO A 109 11.93 35.59 -17.61
CA PRO A 109 11.97 36.51 -18.75
C PRO A 109 13.37 36.73 -19.34
N GLN A 110 14.42 36.68 -18.52
CA GLN A 110 15.79 36.88 -18.98
C GLN A 110 16.28 35.75 -19.88
N LYS A 111 15.85 34.51 -19.63
CA LYS A 111 16.19 33.36 -20.48
C LYS A 111 15.54 33.49 -21.86
N TRP A 112 14.27 33.87 -21.90
CA TRP A 112 13.55 34.11 -23.15
C TRP A 112 14.14 35.28 -23.94
N LYS A 113 14.55 36.36 -23.27
CA LYS A 113 15.26 37.47 -23.91
C LYS A 113 16.57 37.01 -24.56
N LYS A 114 17.35 36.17 -23.89
CA LYS A 114 18.59 35.61 -24.44
C LYS A 114 18.30 34.72 -25.66
N LEU A 115 17.29 33.85 -25.59
CA LEU A 115 16.88 33.01 -26.71
C LEU A 115 16.43 33.86 -27.91
N ALA A 116 15.62 34.89 -27.69
CA ALA A 116 15.16 35.80 -28.73
C ALA A 116 16.33 36.51 -29.43
N ASN A 117 17.31 37.01 -28.66
CA ASN A 117 18.50 37.64 -29.25
C ASN A 117 19.31 36.68 -30.12
N ILE A 118 19.48 35.43 -29.70
CA ILE A 118 20.18 34.40 -30.48
C ILE A 118 19.41 34.10 -31.76
N SER A 119 18.08 33.91 -31.68
CA SER A 119 17.27 33.68 -32.87
C SER A 119 17.35 34.84 -33.84
N SER A 120 17.27 36.08 -33.36
CA SER A 120 17.39 37.27 -34.20
C SER A 120 18.76 37.35 -34.88
N ALA A 121 19.86 37.02 -34.19
CA ALA A 121 21.19 36.99 -34.80
C ALA A 121 21.30 35.94 -35.92
N ILE A 122 20.72 34.75 -35.73
CA ILE A 122 20.69 33.69 -36.74
C ILE A 122 19.85 34.12 -37.94
N THR A 123 18.67 34.69 -37.70
CA THR A 123 17.80 35.19 -38.78
C THR A 123 18.49 36.30 -39.57
N SER A 124 19.11 37.27 -38.90
CA SER A 124 19.87 38.33 -39.58
C SER A 124 21.05 37.79 -40.39
N PHE A 125 21.75 36.79 -39.87
CA PHE A 125 22.82 36.12 -40.61
C PHE A 125 22.28 35.43 -41.87
N TYR A 126 21.19 34.69 -41.75
CA TYR A 126 20.57 34.01 -42.89
C TYR A 126 20.07 35.00 -43.94
N ASN A 127 19.39 36.07 -43.52
CA ASN A 127 18.91 37.14 -44.41
C ASN A 127 20.04 37.95 -45.06
N SER A 128 21.29 37.85 -44.56
CA SER A 128 22.46 38.48 -45.18
C SER A 128 23.17 37.59 -46.21
N LEU A 129 22.75 36.33 -46.32
CA LEU A 129 23.26 35.36 -47.30
C LEU A 129 22.38 35.25 -48.56
N ASP A 130 21.23 35.93 -48.56
CA ASP A 130 20.30 36.10 -49.69
C ASP A 130 20.52 37.49 -50.32
#